data_AF-A0A923Z3B7-F1
#
_entry.id   AF-A0A923Z3B7-F1
#
_cell.length_a   1.000
_cell.length_b   1.000
_cell.length_c   1.000
_cell.angle_alpha   90.00
_cell.angle_beta   90.00
_cell.angle_gamma   90.00
#
_symmetry.space_group_name_H-M   'P 1'
#
loop_
_entity.id
_entity.type
_entity.pdbx_description
1 polymer ?
#
loop_
_entity_poly.entity_id
_entity_poly.type
_entity_poly.pdbx_seq_one_letter_code
_entity_poly.pdbx_strand_id
1 'polypeptide(L)' 'MATQPNDRPVTPLRQRMLDDMAMRAMGSRTQHDYVRHVRAFAAFLGRSPDTATAEDVRRFQLHQREDR' A
#
# COMPACT_ATOMS: atom_id res chain seq x y z
N MET A 1 2.89 -10.82 25.85
CA MET A 1 1.63 -10.64 25.09
C MET A 1 1.90 -11.06 23.65
N ALA A 2 1.23 -12.11 23.16
CA ALA A 2 1.38 -12.63 21.79
C ALA A 2 0.75 -11.66 20.78
N THR A 3 1.29 -11.43 19.58
CA THR A 3 1.19 -12.34 18.42
C THR A 3 2.20 -11.93 17.33
N GLN A 4 2.65 -12.93 16.58
CA GLN A 4 3.79 -13.02 15.63
C GLN A 4 3.95 -11.95 14.53
N PRO A 5 5.20 -11.82 13.99
CA PRO A 5 5.56 -10.92 12.90
C PRO A 5 5.05 -11.48 11.58
N ASN A 6 4.46 -10.62 10.75
CA ASN A 6 4.12 -10.98 9.38
C ASN A 6 5.41 -10.88 8.55
N ASP A 7 6.24 -11.93 8.62
CA ASP A 7 7.49 -12.14 7.87
C ASP A 7 7.19 -12.40 6.39
N ARG A 8 6.56 -11.42 5.74
CA ARG A 8 6.68 -11.27 4.30
C ARG A 8 7.88 -10.37 4.10
N PRO A 9 8.85 -10.70 3.24
CA PRO A 9 9.97 -9.82 2.96
C PRO A 9 9.41 -8.42 2.69
N VAL A 10 9.77 -7.48 3.56
CA VAL A 10 9.31 -6.10 3.43
C VAL A 10 9.94 -5.62 2.13
N THR A 11 9.12 -5.43 1.10
CA THR A 11 9.62 -4.87 -0.15
C THR A 11 10.24 -3.50 0.15
N PRO A 12 11.31 -3.09 -0.54
CA PRO A 12 11.91 -1.78 -0.33
C PRO A 12 10.89 -0.63 -0.36
N LEU A 13 9.87 -0.75 -1.23
CA LEU A 13 8.74 0.17 -1.29
C LEU A 13 7.93 0.20 0.01
N ARG A 14 7.56 -0.97 0.55
CA ARG A 14 6.77 -1.05 1.78
C ARG A 14 7.53 -0.45 2.97
N GLN A 15 8.85 -0.66 3.03
CA GLN A 15 9.67 -0.09 4.10
C GLN A 15 9.71 1.44 4.00
N ARG A 16 9.97 1.98 2.80
CA ARG A 16 9.95 3.43 2.53
C ARG A 16 8.62 4.06 2.92
N MET A 17 7.50 3.44 2.52
CA MET A 17 6.17 3.91 2.88
C MET A 17 5.95 3.99 4.40
N LEU A 18 6.37 2.96 5.14
CA LEU A 18 6.24 2.96 6.61
C LEU A 18 7.12 4.03 7.27
N ASP A 19 8.34 4.18 6.77
CA ASP A 19 9.29 5.19 7.24
C ASP A 19 8.76 6.61 7.01
N ASP A 20 8.28 6.92 5.80
CA ASP A 20 7.65 8.19 5.44
C ASP A 20 6.41 8.50 6.31
N MET A 21 5.57 7.49 6.58
CA MET A 21 4.39 7.66 7.43
C MET A 21 4.77 7.86 8.91
N ALA A 22 5.82 7.18 9.38
CA ALA A 22 6.35 7.34 10.72
C ALA A 22 6.97 8.73 10.92
N MET A 23 7.74 9.24 9.94
CA MET A 23 8.25 10.62 9.96
C MET A 23 7.14 11.67 10.03
N ARG A 24 5.97 11.38 9.46
CA ARG A 24 4.77 12.24 9.49
C ARG A 24 3.88 12.03 10.72
N ALA A 25 4.31 11.21 11.69
CA ALA A 25 3.55 10.85 12.88
C ALA A 25 2.13 10.30 12.58
N MET A 26 1.95 9.58 11.45
CA MET A 26 0.67 8.95 11.15
C MET A 26 0.41 7.80 12.13
N GLY A 27 -0.80 7.72 12.66
CA GLY A 27 -1.19 6.63 13.56
C GLY A 27 -1.14 5.25 12.90
N SER A 28 -0.91 4.21 13.69
CA SER A 28 -0.74 2.83 13.20
C SER A 28 -1.92 2.31 12.37
N ARG A 29 -3.16 2.76 12.68
CA ARG A 29 -4.35 2.46 11.88
C ARG A 29 -4.22 3.02 10.46
N THR A 30 -3.87 4.30 10.35
CA THR A 30 -3.65 4.95 9.05
C THR A 30 -2.54 4.27 8.26
N GLN A 31 -1.45 3.89 8.92
CA GLN A 31 -0.37 3.14 8.27
C GLN A 31 -0.85 1.80 7.72
N HIS A 32 -1.64 1.07 8.50
CA HIS A 32 -2.22 -0.20 8.08
C HIS A 32 -3.16 -0.04 6.88
N ASP A 33 -4.06 0.96 6.93
CA ASP A 33 -4.99 1.26 5.84
C ASP A 33 -4.24 1.61 4.55
N TYR A 34 -3.20 2.45 4.63
CA TYR A 34 -2.37 2.78 3.46
C TYR A 34 -1.67 1.55 2.85
N VAL A 35 -1.08 0.68 3.69
CA VAL A 35 -0.46 -0.56 3.22
C VAL A 35 -1.50 -1.48 2.56
N ARG A 36 -2.71 -1.55 3.12
CA ARG A 36 -3.82 -2.31 2.54
C ARG A 36 -4.21 -1.77 1.15
N HIS A 37 -4.32 -0.46 1.00
CA HIS A 37 -4.63 0.18 -0.29
C HIS A 37 -3.55 -0.08 -1.35
N VAL A 38 -2.26 0.02 -0.99
CA VAL A 38 -1.17 -0.28 -1.94
C VAL A 38 -1.15 -1.75 -2.32
N ARG A 39 -1.48 -2.67 -1.41
CA ARG A 39 -1.63 -4.08 -1.74
C ARG A 39 -2.77 -4.32 -2.73
N ALA A 40 -3.91 -3.66 -2.56
CA ALA A 40 -5.03 -3.73 -3.50
C ALA A 40 -4.64 -3.16 -4.87
N PHE A 41 -3.91 -2.05 -4.89
CA PHE A 41 -3.39 -1.46 -6.13
C PHE A 41 -2.42 -2.41 -6.86
N ALA A 42 -1.48 -3.02 -6.15
CA ALA A 42 -0.57 -4.01 -6.74
C ALA A 42 -1.33 -5.23 -7.31
N ALA A 43 -2.39 -5.67 -6.63
CA ALA A 43 -3.25 -6.75 -7.12
C ALA A 43 -4.02 -6.35 -8.38
N PHE A 44 -4.54 -5.12 -8.44
CA PHE A 44 -5.19 -4.55 -9.63
C PHE A 44 -4.23 -4.46 -10.84
N LEU A 45 -2.98 -4.06 -10.60
CA LEU A 45 -1.99 -3.94 -11.67
C LEU A 45 -1.40 -5.28 -12.13
N GLY A 46 -1.44 -6.32 -11.30
CA GLY A 46 -0.79 -7.60 -11.58
C GLY A 46 0.74 -7.54 -11.66
N ARG A 47 1.35 -6.42 -11.24
CA ARG A 47 2.80 -6.17 -11.27
C ARG A 47 3.23 -5.31 -10.07
N SER A 48 4.54 -5.11 -9.90
CA SER A 48 5.04 -4.27 -8.80
C SER A 48 4.50 -2.84 -8.92
N PRO A 49 3.96 -2.25 -7.85
CA PRO A 49 3.47 -0.87 -7.87
C PRO A 49 4.60 0.16 -8.07
N ASP A 50 5.86 -0.23 -7.86
CA ASP A 50 7.05 0.58 -8.20
C ASP A 50 7.12 0.96 -9.68
N THR A 51 6.51 0.16 -10.57
CA THR A 51 6.47 0.43 -12.01
C THR A 51 5.16 1.10 -12.45
N ALA A 52 4.32 1.53 -11.50
CA ALA A 52 3.05 2.15 -11.81
C ALA A 52 3.24 3.54 -12.41
N THR A 53 2.41 3.87 -13.39
CA THR A 53 2.34 5.19 -14.02
C THR A 53 1.18 6.00 -13.46
N ALA A 54 1.12 7.29 -13.80
CA ALA A 54 -0.03 8.13 -13.43
C ALA A 54 -1.36 7.61 -14.02
N GLU A 55 -1.33 7.02 -15.22
CA GLU A 55 -2.51 6.41 -15.86
C GLU A 55 -2.98 5.18 -15.08
N ASP A 56 -2.05 4.36 -14.59
CA ASP A 56 -2.38 3.20 -13.74
C ASP A 56 -3.12 3.64 -12.46
N VAL A 57 -2.68 4.73 -11.84
CA VAL A 57 -3.35 5.32 -10.66
C VAL A 57 -4.75 5.81 -11.02
N ARG A 58 -4.92 6.49 -12.16
CA ARG A 58 -6.23 6.97 -12.61
C ARG A 58 -7.19 5.81 -12.85
N ARG A 59 -6.75 4.74 -13.51
CA ARG A 59 -7.54 3.52 -13.74
C ARG A 59 -7.96 2.86 -12.42
N PHE A 60 -7.05 2.78 -11.45
CA PHE A 60 -7.37 2.24 -10.15
C PHE A 60 -8.38 3.10 -9.38
N GLN A 61 -8.27 4.42 -9.47
CA GLN A 61 -9.26 5.32 -8.87
C GLN A 61 -10.66 5.18 -9.51
N LEU A 62 -10.73 4.96 -10.81
CA LEU A 62 -11.99 4.66 -11.50
C LEU A 62 -12.58 3.33 -11.02
N HIS A 63 -11.76 2.27 -10.99
CA HIS A 63 -12.17 0.95 -10.50
C HIS A 63 -12.71 1.02 -9.06
N GLN A 64 -12.06 1.76 -8.15
CA GLN A 64 -12.54 1.94 -6.77
C GLN A 64 -13.88 2.71 -6.67
N ARG A 65 -14.25 3.49 -7.69
CA ARG A 65 -15.55 4.19 -7.72
C ARG A 65 -16.66 3.31 -8.28
N GLU A 66 -16.33 2.43 -9.22
CA GLU A 66 -17.27 1.49 -9.83
C GLU A 66 -17.59 0.31 -8.90
N ASP A 67 -16.62 -0.12 -8.09
CA ASP A 67 -16.77 -1.19 -7.08
C ASP A 67 -17.43 -0.70 -5.77
N ARG A 68 -18.01 0.51 -5.77
CA ARG A 68 -18.61 1.16 -4.59
C ARG A 68 -20.12 0.93 -4.46
#